data_AF-A0A3D5UZL5-F1
#
_entry.id   AF-A0A3D5UZL5-F1
#
_cell.length_a   1.000
_cell.length_b   1.000
_cell.length_c   1.000
_cell.angle_alpha   90.00
_cell.angle_beta   90.00
_cell.angle_gamma   90.00
#
_symmetry.space_group_name_H-M   'P 1'
#
loop_
_entity.id
_entity.type
_entity.pdbx_description
1 polymer ?
#
loop_
_entity_poly.entity_id
_entity_poly.type
_entity_poly.pdbx_seq_one_letter_code
_entity_poly.pdbx_strand_id
1 'polypeptide(L)'
;MKLLEFGRHAAAGMVAASLATVSFAAPAGAFVNEIRGGVYAHDQFGPAHEPENADINGEILFDSPDFLSWMFSPRPRFGGTMSGNGGTSIVYMDLGWTIDLGTKFFI
;
A
#
# COMPACT_ATOMS: atom_id res chain seq x y z
N MET A 1 -9.44 22.72 -24.83
CA MET A 1 -8.58 21.61 -25.28
C MET A 1 -7.72 21.13 -24.10
N LYS A 2 -8.31 20.38 -23.16
CA LYS A 2 -7.61 19.87 -21.94
C LYS A 2 -8.10 18.46 -21.53
N LEU A 3 -8.67 17.70 -22.47
CA LEU A 3 -9.13 16.33 -22.24
C LEU A 3 -8.19 15.27 -22.85
N LEU A 4 -7.21 15.71 -23.66
CA LEU A 4 -6.26 14.82 -24.36
C LEU A 4 -4.98 14.50 -23.56
N GLU A 5 -4.68 15.24 -22.50
CA GLU A 5 -3.46 15.04 -21.68
C GLU A 5 -3.62 13.90 -20.65
N PHE A 6 -4.85 13.51 -20.30
CA PHE A 6 -5.11 12.43 -19.35
C PHE A 6 -4.82 11.04 -19.96
N GLY A 7 -4.99 10.88 -21.28
CA GLY A 7 -4.82 9.59 -21.97
C GLY A 7 -3.37 9.18 -22.23
N ARG A 8 -2.44 10.13 -22.28
CA ARG A 8 -1.02 9.86 -22.61
C ARG A 8 -0.22 9.30 -21.44
N HIS A 9 -0.61 9.61 -20.21
CA HIS A 9 0.04 9.08 -19.00
C HIS A 9 -0.53 7.71 -18.58
N ALA A 10 -1.79 7.40 -18.92
CA ALA A 10 -2.37 6.09 -18.70
C ALA A 10 -1.76 5.00 -19.60
N ALA A 11 -1.41 5.34 -20.84
CA ALA A 11 -0.83 4.38 -21.80
C ALA A 11 0.66 4.09 -21.54
N ALA A 12 1.43 5.07 -21.06
CA ALA A 12 2.86 4.89 -20.78
C ALA A 12 3.13 4.03 -19.54
N GLY A 13 2.23 4.01 -18.55
CA GLY A 13 2.35 3.14 -17.37
C GLY A 13 2.14 1.66 -17.66
N MET A 14 1.45 1.30 -18.74
CA MET A 14 1.11 -0.09 -19.06
C MET A 14 2.26 -0.88 -19.70
N VAL A 15 3.24 -0.21 -20.31
CA VAL A 15 4.31 -0.88 -21.08
C VAL A 15 5.52 -1.23 -20.20
N ALA A 16 5.71 -0.55 -19.08
CA ALA A 16 6.75 -0.86 -18.09
C ALA A 16 6.41 -2.06 -17.19
N ALA A 17 5.18 -2.61 -17.28
CA ALA A 17 4.74 -3.76 -16.48
C ALA A 17 5.25 -5.12 -17.01
N SER A 18 5.96 -5.15 -18.15
CA SER A 18 6.34 -6.40 -18.83
C SER A 18 7.70 -6.97 -18.44
N LEU A 19 8.48 -6.32 -17.57
CA LEU A 19 9.87 -6.71 -17.28
C LEU A 19 10.12 -7.03 -15.79
N ALA A 20 9.35 -7.98 -15.23
CA ALA A 20 9.77 -8.80 -14.08
C ALA A 20 8.76 -9.92 -13.79
N THR A 21 8.40 -10.74 -14.77
CA THR A 21 7.73 -12.02 -14.45
C THR A 21 8.76 -13.01 -13.93
N VAL A 22 9.19 -12.82 -12.69
CA VAL A 22 9.72 -13.93 -11.89
C VAL A 22 8.49 -14.75 -11.50
N SER A 23 8.27 -15.84 -12.24
CA SER A 23 7.20 -16.79 -11.94
C SER A 23 7.51 -17.50 -10.63
N PHE A 24 7.11 -16.89 -9.51
CA PHE A 24 7.07 -17.58 -8.23
C PHE A 24 5.82 -18.47 -8.24
N ALA A 25 6.00 -19.74 -8.61
CA ALA A 25 4.96 -20.74 -8.47
C ALA A 25 4.82 -21.09 -6.98
N ALA A 26 4.20 -20.20 -6.20
CA ALA A 26 3.70 -20.52 -4.88
C ALA A 26 2.35 -21.24 -5.02
N PRO A 27 2.00 -22.17 -4.11
CA PRO A 27 0.64 -22.70 -4.04
C PRO A 27 -0.35 -21.53 -3.97
N ALA A 28 -1.44 -21.63 -4.71
CA ALA A 28 -2.53 -20.66 -4.71
C ALA A 28 -3.31 -20.72 -3.38
N GLY A 29 -2.67 -20.30 -2.29
CA GLY A 29 -3.36 -19.87 -1.08
C GLY A 29 -4.02 -18.53 -1.36
N ALA A 30 -5.14 -18.23 -0.71
CA ALA A 30 -5.69 -16.88 -0.73
C ALA A 30 -4.67 -15.94 -0.06
N PHE A 31 -3.82 -15.28 -0.86
CA PHE A 31 -2.75 -14.44 -0.33
C PHE A 31 -3.29 -13.22 0.41
N VAL A 32 -4.50 -12.75 0.08
CA VAL A 32 -5.14 -11.58 0.68
C VAL A 32 -5.92 -12.02 1.91
N ASN A 33 -5.55 -11.50 3.07
CA ASN A 33 -6.16 -11.83 4.35
C ASN A 33 -7.02 -10.66 4.88
N GLU A 34 -6.56 -9.42 4.72
CA GLU A 34 -7.23 -8.26 5.31
C GLU A 34 -7.14 -7.04 4.39
N ILE A 35 -8.18 -6.19 4.41
CA ILE A 35 -8.20 -4.88 3.75
C ILE A 35 -8.41 -3.83 4.84
N ARG A 36 -7.55 -2.81 4.88
CA ARG A 36 -7.68 -1.66 5.77
C ARG A 36 -8.02 -0.42 4.98
N GLY A 37 -8.80 0.46 5.59
CA GLY A 37 -9.13 1.77 5.07
C GLY A 37 -9.22 2.77 6.20
N GLY A 38 -8.87 4.03 5.93
CA GLY A 38 -8.92 5.06 6.94
C GLY A 38 -8.65 6.46 6.41
N VAL A 39 -8.69 7.42 7.32
CA VAL A 39 -8.24 8.78 7.08
C VAL A 39 -6.78 8.91 7.49
N TYR A 40 -6.05 9.75 6.76
CA TYR A 40 -4.63 9.94 6.95
C TYR A 40 -4.27 11.43 6.89
N ALA A 41 -3.23 11.82 7.60
CA ALA A 41 -2.64 13.14 7.49
C ALA A 41 -1.12 12.99 7.59
N HIS A 42 -0.40 13.28 6.52
CA HIS A 42 1.07 13.31 6.55
C HIS A 42 1.60 14.70 6.84
N ASP A 43 2.84 14.71 7.34
CA ASP A 43 3.69 15.88 7.50
C ASP A 43 3.08 17.06 8.30
N GLN A 44 2.18 16.78 9.25
CA GLN A 44 1.52 17.81 10.06
C GLN A 44 2.50 18.69 10.85
N PHE A 45 3.65 18.14 11.23
CA PHE A 45 4.66 18.81 12.06
C PHE A 45 6.06 18.83 11.44
N GLY A 46 6.20 18.42 10.18
CA GLY A 46 7.49 18.32 9.51
C GLY A 46 7.84 19.55 8.66
N PRO A 47 9.01 19.53 8.02
CA PRO A 47 9.59 20.71 7.39
C PRO A 47 8.91 21.12 6.07
N ALA A 48 8.18 20.23 5.39
CA ALA A 48 7.42 20.61 4.20
C ALA A 48 6.05 21.20 4.58
N HIS A 49 5.53 20.84 5.76
CA HIS A 49 4.29 21.32 6.36
C HIS A 49 3.15 21.39 5.35
N GLU A 50 2.52 20.25 5.09
CA GLU A 50 1.32 20.24 4.28
C GLU A 50 0.13 20.79 5.09
N PRO A 51 -0.68 21.69 4.49
CA PRO A 51 -1.82 22.30 5.17
C PRO A 51 -2.78 21.22 5.67
N GLU A 52 -3.39 21.46 6.85
CA GLU A 52 -4.31 20.52 7.50
C GLU A 52 -5.37 20.00 6.52
N ASN A 53 -5.12 18.80 5.99
CA ASN A 53 -6.01 18.13 5.07
C ASN A 53 -6.12 16.65 5.44
N ALA A 54 -7.32 16.11 5.25
CA ALA A 54 -7.56 14.69 5.38
C ALA A 54 -7.35 14.01 4.03
N ASP A 55 -6.54 12.97 4.05
CA ASP A 55 -6.30 12.06 2.95
C ASP A 55 -7.01 10.73 3.19
N ILE A 56 -7.19 9.96 2.13
CA ILE A 56 -7.76 8.60 2.21
C ILE A 56 -6.61 7.60 2.09
N ASN A 57 -6.57 6.64 3.02
CA ASN A 57 -5.63 5.53 2.98
C ASN A 57 -6.34 4.22 2.72
N GLY A 58 -5.74 3.35 1.90
CA GLY A 58 -6.18 1.99 1.67
C GLY A 58 -5.00 1.02 1.64
N GLU A 59 -5.16 -0.15 2.28
CA GLU A 59 -4.14 -1.19 2.33
C GLU A 59 -4.75 -2.57 2.09
N ILE A 60 -3.99 -3.42 1.40
CA ILE A 60 -4.21 -4.86 1.31
C ILE A 60 -3.08 -5.53 2.09
N LEU A 61 -3.46 -6.38 3.03
CA LEU A 61 -2.53 -7.14 3.86
C LEU A 61 -2.59 -8.60 3.44
N PHE A 62 -1.40 -9.14 3.20
CA PHE A 62 -1.24 -10.51 2.78
C PHE A 62 -0.99 -11.42 3.98
N ASP A 63 -1.17 -12.72 3.79
CA ASP A 63 -0.62 -13.73 4.71
C ASP A 63 0.91 -13.68 4.68
N SER A 64 1.53 -13.99 5.83
CA SER A 64 2.99 -14.08 5.89
C SER A 64 3.47 -15.31 5.14
N PRO A 65 4.36 -15.17 4.14
CA PRO A 65 4.97 -16.32 3.49
C PRO A 65 5.92 -17.08 4.43
N ASP A 66 6.00 -18.41 4.28
CA ASP A 66 6.87 -19.27 5.12
C ASP A 66 8.35 -18.83 5.13
N PHE A 67 8.85 -18.28 4.02
CA PHE A 67 10.23 -17.81 3.92
C PHE A 67 10.51 -16.55 4.76
N LEU A 68 9.48 -15.86 5.27
CA LEU A 68 9.62 -14.74 6.21
C LEU A 68 9.59 -15.18 7.67
N SER A 69 9.46 -16.48 7.96
CA SER A 69 9.42 -17.03 9.32
C SER A 69 10.62 -16.63 10.19
N TRP A 70 11.82 -16.54 9.60
CA TRP A 70 13.04 -16.12 10.30
C TRP A 70 12.96 -14.69 10.86
N MET A 71 12.06 -13.86 10.33
CA MET A 71 11.85 -12.47 10.75
C MET A 71 10.60 -12.31 11.61
N PHE A 72 10.14 -13.40 12.26
CA PHE A 72 8.90 -13.45 13.03
C PHE A 72 7.65 -13.26 12.16
N SER A 73 7.67 -13.85 10.96
CA SER A 73 6.52 -13.93 10.05
C SER A 73 5.78 -12.60 9.82
N PRO A 74 6.46 -11.51 9.42
CA PRO A 74 5.77 -10.28 9.08
C PRO A 74 4.86 -10.49 7.87
N ARG A 75 3.77 -9.74 7.85
CA ARG A 75 2.80 -9.72 6.77
C ARG A 75 3.19 -8.67 5.74
N PRO A 76 3.39 -9.05 4.48
CA PRO A 76 3.52 -8.07 3.40
C PRO A 76 2.26 -7.21 3.30
N ARG A 77 2.43 -5.92 3.01
CA ARG A 77 1.35 -4.97 2.80
C ARG A 77 1.60 -4.16 1.54
N PHE A 78 0.53 -3.93 0.79
CA PHE A 78 0.52 -3.03 -0.35
C PHE A 78 -0.59 -2.02 -0.13
N GLY A 79 -0.26 -0.74 -0.21
CA GLY A 79 -1.21 0.31 0.10
C GLY A 79 -0.88 1.63 -0.57
N GLY A 80 -1.70 2.61 -0.28
CA GLY A 80 -1.46 3.96 -0.73
C GLY A 80 -2.39 4.98 -0.09
N THR A 81 -1.93 6.22 -0.14
CA THR A 81 -2.65 7.41 0.26
C THR A 81 -3.04 8.20 -0.97
N MET A 82 -4.27 8.71 -0.98
CA MET A 82 -4.76 9.65 -1.97
C MET A 82 -5.05 10.99 -1.31
N SER A 83 -4.41 12.04 -1.83
CA SER A 83 -4.56 13.39 -1.30
C SER A 83 -5.96 13.94 -1.54
N GLY A 84 -6.58 14.45 -0.47
CA GLY A 84 -7.91 15.07 -0.55
C GLY A 84 -7.93 16.45 -1.23
N ASN A 85 -6.79 17.14 -1.29
CA ASN A 85 -6.66 18.52 -1.79
C ASN A 85 -5.77 18.64 -3.04
N GLY A 86 -5.39 17.51 -3.66
CA GLY A 86 -4.53 17.48 -4.83
C GLY A 86 -3.03 17.65 -4.52
N GLY A 87 -2.64 17.51 -3.26
CA GLY A 87 -1.26 17.37 -2.81
C GLY A 87 -0.69 15.99 -3.08
N THR A 88 0.21 15.55 -2.20
CA THR A 88 1.00 14.34 -2.42
C THR A 88 0.18 13.06 -2.23
N SER A 89 0.13 12.21 -3.25
CA SER A 89 -0.42 10.85 -3.17
C SER A 89 0.71 9.84 -3.26
N ILE A 90 0.68 8.79 -2.44
CA ILE A 90 1.78 7.83 -2.32
C ILE A 90 1.23 6.42 -2.48
N VAL A 91 1.98 5.58 -3.21
CA VAL A 91 1.80 4.12 -3.17
C VAL A 91 3.01 3.53 -2.46
N TYR A 92 2.78 2.51 -1.64
CA TYR A 92 3.83 1.88 -0.85
C TYR A 92 3.67 0.37 -0.75
N MET A 93 4.80 -0.28 -0.46
CA MET A 93 4.89 -1.65 0.00
C MET A 93 5.73 -1.69 1.26
N ASP A 94 5.29 -2.48 2.23
CA ASP A 94 6.02 -2.66 3.47
C ASP A 94 5.78 -4.04 4.09
N LEU A 95 6.41 -4.26 5.24
CA LEU A 95 6.22 -5.44 6.09
C LEU A 95 5.69 -4.98 7.46
N GLY A 96 4.63 -5.64 7.94
CA GLY A 96 4.04 -5.38 9.25
C GLY A 96 4.11 -6.59 10.18
N TRP A 97 4.32 -6.35 11.46
CA TRP A 97 4.19 -7.37 12.51
C TRP A 97 2.88 -7.15 13.24
N THR A 98 2.32 -8.22 13.78
CA THR A 98 1.10 -8.16 14.59
C THR A 98 1.40 -8.80 15.94
N ILE A 99 1.18 -8.04 16.99
CA ILE A 99 1.32 -8.49 18.38
C ILE A 99 -0.07 -8.57 18.98
N ASP A 100 -0.52 -9.79 19.27
CA ASP A 100 -1.81 -10.02 19.90
C ASP A 100 -1.79 -9.57 21.38
N LEU A 101 -2.69 -8.66 21.73
CA LEU A 101 -2.94 -8.17 23.10
C LEU A 101 -4.16 -8.90 23.70
N GLY A 102 -4.21 -10.23 23.51
CA GLY A 102 -5.32 -11.10 23.92
C GLY A 102 -6.02 -11.73 22.72
N THR A 103 -7.31 -12.08 22.86
CA THR A 103 -8.05 -12.81 21.82
C THR A 103 -8.77 -11.92 20.80
N LYS A 104 -8.80 -10.60 21.04
CA LYS A 104 -9.61 -9.64 20.28
C LYS A 104 -8.85 -8.42 19.80
N PHE A 105 -7.73 -8.09 20.45
CA PHE A 105 -6.99 -6.88 20.19
C PHE A 105 -5.59 -7.25 19.77
N PHE A 106 -5.04 -6.49 18.82
CA PHE A 106 -3.68 -6.61 18.35
C PHE A 106 -3.15 -5.22 18.00
N ILE A 107 -1.82 -5.09 17.96
CA ILE A 107 -1.11 -3.91 17.47
C ILE A 107 -0.10 -4.27 16.39
#